data_AF-A0A9P6G0L5-F1
#
_entry.id   AF-A0A9P6G0L5-F1
#
_cell.length_a   1.000
_cell.length_b   1.000
_cell.length_c   1.000
_cell.angle_alpha   90.00
_cell.angle_beta   90.00
_cell.angle_gamma   90.00
#
_symmetry.space_group_name_H-M   'P 1'
#
loop_
_entity.id
_entity.type
_entity.pdbx_description
1 polymer ?
#
loop_
_entity_poly.entity_id
_entity_poly.type
_entity_poly.pdbx_seq_one_letter_code
_entity_poly.pdbx_strand_id
1 'polypeptide(L)' 'MESINKRPTYPAFQPDPPSNKSFIIKRKLGKKQKQNRPLPNWFRMRTDNKIRYNAKRRHWRRTKLGL' A
#
# COMPACT_ATOMS: atom_id res chain seq x y z
N MET A 1 26.20 3.66 39.71
CA MET A 1 25.92 4.47 38.50
C MET A 1 25.21 3.59 37.49
N GLU A 2 23.95 3.26 37.75
CA GLU A 2 23.13 2.50 36.80
C GLU A 2 22.73 3.42 35.65
N SER A 3 23.24 3.12 34.46
CA SER A 3 22.82 3.76 33.22
C SER A 3 21.36 3.40 32.97
N ILE A 4 20.46 4.33 33.23
CA ILE A 4 19.05 4.26 32.88
C ILE A 4 18.97 4.11 31.36
N ASN A 5 18.80 2.87 30.91
CA ASN A 5 18.48 2.54 29.52
C ASN A 5 17.12 3.19 29.19
N LYS A 6 17.17 4.40 28.62
CA LYS A 6 15.99 5.05 28.03
C LYS A 6 15.53 4.16 26.88
N ARG A 7 14.47 3.38 27.12
CA ARG A 7 13.83 2.53 26.10
C ARG A 7 13.43 3.43 24.92
N PRO A 8 13.80 3.12 23.68
CA PRO A 8 13.31 3.89 22.54
C PRO A 8 11.79 3.74 22.49
N THR A 9 11.06 4.85 22.61
CA THR A 9 9.61 4.88 22.44
C THR A 9 9.33 4.70 20.96
N TYR A 10 9.15 3.45 20.52
CA TYR A 10 8.66 3.17 19.17
C TYR A 10 7.27 3.79 18.99
N PRO A 11 6.95 4.38 17.81
CA PRO A 11 5.58 4.76 17.52
C PRO A 11 4.69 3.51 17.62
N ALA A 12 3.45 3.69 18.08
CA ALA A 12 2.51 2.63 18.50
C ALA A 12 2.14 1.57 17.41
N PHE A 13 2.78 1.59 16.25
CA PHE A 13 2.59 0.65 15.16
C PHE A 13 3.92 -0.07 14.85
N GLN A 14 4.13 -1.24 15.45
CA GLN A 14 5.20 -2.15 15.06
C GLN A 14 4.77 -2.84 13.76
N PRO A 15 5.46 -2.63 12.61
CA PRO A 15 5.11 -3.33 11.39
C PRO A 15 5.38 -4.83 11.54
N ASP A 16 4.38 -5.66 11.23
CA ASP A 16 4.54 -7.12 11.19
C ASP A 16 5.80 -7.49 10.38
N PRO A 17 6.62 -8.45 10.85
CA PRO A 17 7.80 -8.88 10.12
C PRO A 17 7.39 -9.29 8.69
N PRO A 18 8.17 -8.93 7.66
CA PRO A 18 7.73 -8.96 6.26
C PRO A 18 7.30 -10.36 5.76
N SER A 19 7.77 -11.42 6.43
CA SER A 19 7.45 -12.82 6.13
C SER A 19 6.17 -13.32 6.82
N ASN A 20 5.97 -13.01 8.10
CA ASN A 20 4.89 -13.57 8.92
C ASN A 20 3.76 -12.55 9.12
N LYS A 21 2.82 -12.55 8.18
CA LYS A 21 1.67 -11.61 8.15
C LYS A 21 0.36 -12.32 8.47
N SER A 22 -0.53 -11.63 9.18
CA SER A 22 -1.91 -12.08 9.40
C SER A 22 -2.70 -12.16 8.08
N PHE A 23 -3.77 -12.96 8.07
CA PHE A 23 -4.64 -13.12 6.91
C PHE A 23 -5.26 -11.79 6.45
N ILE A 24 -5.61 -10.91 7.39
CA ILE A 24 -6.19 -9.60 7.11
C ILE A 24 -5.20 -8.73 6.33
N ILE A 25 -3.93 -8.68 6.77
CA ILE A 25 -2.88 -7.93 6.09
C ILE A 25 -2.62 -8.51 4.70
N LYS A 26 -2.51 -9.84 4.57
CA LYS A 26 -2.34 -10.52 3.26
C LYS A 26 -3.47 -10.15 2.28
N ARG A 27 -4.72 -10.16 2.74
CA ARG A 27 -5.89 -9.77 1.93
C ARG A 27 -5.83 -8.30 1.50
N LYS A 28 -5.45 -7.39 2.40
CA LYS A 28 -5.27 -5.97 2.08
C LYS A 28 -4.16 -5.76 1.04
N LEU A 29 -3.01 -6.41 1.22
CA LEU A 29 -1.89 -6.33 0.28
C LEU A 29 -2.27 -6.86 -1.11
N GLY A 30 -2.93 -8.02 -1.18
CA GLY A 30 -3.41 -8.59 -2.44
C GLY A 30 -4.41 -7.67 -3.16
N LYS A 31 -5.34 -7.05 -2.42
CA LYS A 31 -6.27 -6.06 -2.99
C LYS A 31 -5.53 -4.85 -3.55
N LYS A 32 -4.54 -4.30 -2.83
CA LYS A 32 -3.74 -3.17 -3.28
C LYS A 32 -2.91 -3.51 -4.52
N GLN A 33 -2.44 -4.75 -4.66
CA GLN A 33 -1.78 -5.23 -5.87
C GLN A 33 -2.76 -5.28 -7.06
N LYS A 34 -3.94 -5.89 -6.88
CA LYS A 34 -4.97 -5.99 -7.93
C LYS A 34 -5.48 -4.62 -8.42
N GLN A 35 -5.56 -3.63 -7.54
CA GLN A 35 -5.98 -2.26 -7.88
C GLN A 35 -4.93 -1.51 -8.72
N ASN A 36 -3.66 -1.89 -8.63
CA ASN A 36 -2.55 -1.17 -9.27
C ASN A 36 -2.33 -1.59 -10.73
N ARG A 37 -3.37 -1.47 -11.55
CA ARG A 37 -3.40 -1.87 -12.97
C ARG A 37 -3.71 -0.69 -13.90
N PRO A 38 -3.25 -0.73 -15.17
CA PRO A 38 -3.61 0.31 -16.14
C PRO A 38 -5.10 0.20 -16.52
N LEU A 39 -5.63 1.28 -17.09
CA LEU A 39 -7.00 1.32 -17.59
C LEU A 39 -7.12 0.40 -18.83
N PRO A 40 -8.19 -0.40 -18.97
CA PRO A 40 -8.38 -1.24 -20.14
C PRO A 40 -8.57 -0.42 -21.43
N ASN A 41 -8.08 -0.94 -22.56
CA ASN A 41 -8.15 -0.24 -23.85
C ASN A 41 -9.59 -0.01 -24.33
N TRP A 42 -10.46 -1.02 -24.22
CA TRP A 42 -11.87 -0.88 -24.63
C TRP A 42 -12.61 0.21 -23.86
N PHE A 43 -12.22 0.48 -22.61
CA PHE A 43 -12.83 1.53 -21.81
C PHE A 43 -12.50 2.92 -22.37
N ARG A 44 -11.33 3.09 -22.98
CA ARG A 44 -10.93 4.34 -23.65
C ARG A 44 -11.77 4.61 -24.90
N MET A 45 -12.34 3.57 -25.51
CA MET A 45 -13.15 3.66 -26.73
C MET A 45 -14.64 3.92 -26.45
N ARG A 46 -15.08 3.90 -25.18
CA ARG A 46 -16.46 4.24 -24.85
C ARG A 46 -16.74 5.73 -25.09
N THR A 47 -17.92 6.03 -25.61
CA THR A 47 -18.41 7.40 -25.80
C THR A 47 -18.61 8.10 -24.46
N ASP A 48 -18.40 9.43 -24.43
CA ASP A 48 -18.50 10.30 -23.25
C ASP A 48 -17.64 9.86 -22.05
N ASN A 49 -16.43 9.34 -22.31
CA ASN A 49 -15.52 8.94 -21.26
C ASN A 49 -14.40 9.99 -21.05
N LYS A 50 -14.45 10.68 -19.91
CA LYS A 50 -13.45 11.70 -19.52
C LYS A 50 -12.16 11.10 -18.95
N ILE A 51 -12.20 9.85 -18.47
CA ILE A 51 -11.07 9.20 -17.79
C ILE A 51 -10.08 8.64 -18.82
N ARG A 52 -8.85 9.15 -18.83
CA ARG A 52 -7.78 8.73 -19.77
C ARG A 52 -6.77 7.74 -19.17
N TYR A 53 -6.49 7.85 -17.88
CA TYR A 53 -5.54 7.01 -17.15
C TYR A 53 -6.01 6.76 -15.71
N ASN A 54 -5.41 5.77 -15.05
CA ASN A 54 -5.69 5.49 -13.64
C ASN A 54 -4.90 6.46 -12.74
N ALA A 55 -5.54 7.56 -12.35
CA ALA A 55 -4.93 8.56 -11.46
C ALA A 55 -4.54 8.01 -10.07
N LYS A 56 -5.17 6.90 -9.64
CA LYS A 56 -4.90 6.25 -8.35
C LYS A 56 -3.83 5.15 -8.44
N ARG A 57 -3.17 5.01 -9.60
CA ARG A 57 -2.07 4.05 -9.78
C ARG A 57 -0.88 4.46 -8.90
N ARG A 58 -0.24 3.48 -8.28
CA ARG A 58 0.77 3.69 -7.25
C ARG A 58 2.11 3.07 -7.62
N HIS A 59 3.22 3.77 -7.36
CA HIS A 59 4.56 3.19 -7.43
C HIS A 59 5.11 2.94 -6.01
N TRP A 60 5.71 1.77 -5.79
CA TRP A 60 6.14 1.32 -4.45
C TRP A 60 7.35 2.10 -3.89
N ARG A 61 8.18 2.67 -4.77
CA ARG A 61 9.29 3.54 -4.34
C ARG A 61 8.81 4.93 -3.94
N ARG A 62 7.78 5.49 -4.61
CA ARG A 62 7.32 6.86 -4.36
C ARG A 62 6.36 6.99 -3.17
N THR A 63 5.42 6.06 -3.03
CA THR A 63 4.33 6.17 -2.04
C THR A 63 4.11 4.85 -1.31
N LYS A 64 4.18 4.89 0.03
CA LYS A 64 4.02 3.71 0.90
C LYS A 64 2.54 3.45 1.24
N LEU A 65 2.24 2.22 1.68
CA LEU A 65 0.86 1.78 1.92
C LEU A 65 0.33 2.13 3.31
N GLY A 66 1.20 2.39 4.29
CA GLY A 66 0.82 2.74 5.66
C GLY A 66 -0.15 1.71 6.27
N LEU A 67 0.19 0.43 6.14
CA LEU A 67 -0.63 -0.71 6.54
C LEU A 67 0.05 -1.50 7.65
#